data_AF-A0A3P5Z7K7-F1
#
_entry.id   AF-A0A3P5Z7K7-F1
#
_cell.length_a   1.000
_cell.length_b   1.000
_cell.length_c   1.000
_cell.angle_alpha   90.00
_cell.angle_beta   90.00
_cell.angle_gamma   90.00
#
_symmetry.space_group_name_H-M   'P 1'
#
loop_
_entity.id
_entity.type
_entity.pdbx_description
1 polymer ?
#
loop_
_entity_poly.entity_id
_entity_poly.type
_entity_poly.pdbx_seq_one_letter_code
_entity_poly.pdbx_strand_id
1 'polypeptide(L)'
;MYSSSSVSKRLILIYVLAIQLLLINSELSLNTTNDYLNHTCLVSQGKYKTGSEYEKLIKHIMKRFYINSIRGYDLFGDSTFTAVLQCPGDFYGTKCQDCFVTALAALRRRCPWYKGRIIWYDQCLLSMDSKYSVGQIDYDNNFCMSNAKKVVEDRSEYIKVWNILVDDLTELAITGDNSTLYSVGEKRYKGDMVYGMVQCAKDLSRKACQECLWYNSFHFQDCVNYFRGARVVGRSCTFRFEFYPFIAKQVHNI
;
A
#
# COMPACT_ATOMS: atom_id res chain seq x y z
N MET A 1 56.05 37.74 2.32
CA MET A 1 54.65 38.22 2.31
C MET A 1 53.79 37.25 1.49
N TYR A 2 53.38 36.12 2.07
CA TYR A 2 52.44 35.20 1.42
C TYR A 2 51.08 35.29 2.12
N SER A 3 50.16 35.93 1.42
CA SER A 3 48.79 35.46 1.18
C SER A 3 47.88 35.16 2.39
N SER A 4 47.60 36.20 3.20
CA SER A 4 46.42 36.20 4.08
C SER A 4 45.10 36.13 3.28
N SER A 5 45.09 36.65 2.04
CA SER A 5 43.91 36.63 1.16
C SER A 5 43.55 35.25 0.61
N SER A 6 44.52 34.34 0.46
CA SER A 6 44.27 32.96 -0.02
C SER A 6 43.57 32.10 1.04
N VAL A 7 43.98 32.25 2.31
CA VAL A 7 43.43 31.47 3.43
C VAL A 7 41.96 31.86 3.68
N SER A 8 41.64 33.15 3.63
CA SER A 8 40.26 33.64 3.80
C SER A 8 39.31 33.12 2.72
N LYS A 9 39.75 33.07 1.45
CA LYS A 9 38.93 32.54 0.34
C LYS A 9 38.66 31.05 0.48
N ARG A 10 39.63 30.26 0.96
CA ARG A 10 39.45 28.83 1.23
C ARG A 10 38.44 28.58 2.34
N LEU A 11 38.47 29.37 3.41
CA LEU A 11 37.50 29.26 4.50
C LEU A 11 36.08 29.55 4.03
N ILE A 12 35.87 30.62 3.26
CA ILE A 12 34.55 30.96 2.68
C ILE A 12 34.05 29.83 1.78
N LEU A 13 34.92 29.25 0.93
CA LEU A 13 34.55 28.14 0.05
C LEU A 13 34.13 26.89 0.83
N ILE A 14 34.82 26.58 1.94
CA ILE A 14 34.46 25.46 2.82
C ILE A 14 33.09 25.68 3.47
N TYR A 15 32.80 26.90 3.96
CA TYR A 15 31.49 27.21 4.52
C TYR A 15 30.37 27.14 3.48
N VAL A 16 30.60 27.64 2.26
CA VAL A 16 29.61 27.55 1.17
C VAL A 16 29.36 26.09 0.78
N LEU A 17 30.40 25.27 0.66
CA LEU A 17 30.27 23.84 0.39
C LEU A 17 29.56 23.10 1.54
N ALA A 18 29.85 23.45 2.79
CA ALA A 18 29.19 22.86 3.97
C ALA A 18 27.70 23.25 4.05
N ILE A 19 27.35 24.50 3.72
CA ILE A 19 25.97 24.97 3.64
C ILE A 19 25.24 24.28 2.48
N GLN A 20 25.87 24.09 1.33
CA GLN A 20 25.28 23.32 0.23
C GLN A 20 25.09 21.85 0.60
N LEU A 21 26.05 21.21 1.29
CA LEU A 21 25.90 19.85 1.84
C LEU A 21 24.78 19.73 2.88
N LEU A 22 24.54 20.77 3.68
CA LEU A 22 23.43 20.84 4.64
C LEU A 22 22.07 21.05 3.93
N LEU A 23 22.05 21.79 2.82
CA LEU A 23 20.84 22.02 2.00
C LEU A 23 20.51 20.86 1.04
N ILE A 24 21.47 19.99 0.71
CA ILE A 24 21.23 18.77 -0.10
C ILE A 24 20.44 17.71 0.72
N ASN A 25 20.45 17.81 2.05
CA ASN A 25 19.77 16.84 2.93
C ASN A 25 18.30 17.18 3.24
N SER A 26 17.71 18.22 2.62
CA SER A 26 16.26 18.47 2.72
C SER A 26 15.48 17.69 1.66
N GLU A 27 15.82 16.43 1.44
CA GLU A 27 14.85 15.47 0.92
C GLU A 27 13.84 15.27 2.05
N LEU A 28 12.61 15.73 1.84
CA LEU A 28 11.48 15.37 2.70
C LEU A 28 11.32 13.85 2.54
N SER A 29 12.07 13.07 3.33
CA SER A 29 12.18 11.63 3.13
C SER A 29 10.78 11.05 3.25
N LEU A 30 10.25 10.60 2.11
CA LEU A 30 9.00 9.86 2.09
C LEU A 30 9.24 8.64 2.97
N ASN A 31 8.61 8.59 4.14
CA ASN A 31 8.84 7.54 5.12
C ASN A 31 8.22 6.24 4.58
N THR A 32 8.96 5.57 3.70
CA THR A 32 8.58 4.31 3.06
C THR A 32 8.90 3.18 4.04
N THR A 33 8.15 3.15 5.14
CA THR A 33 8.20 2.04 6.10
C THR A 33 7.57 0.81 5.48
N ASN A 34 8.11 -0.36 5.81
CA ASN A 34 7.47 -1.64 5.57
C ASN A 34 6.87 -2.14 6.88
N ASP A 35 5.97 -1.35 7.46
CA ASP A 35 5.39 -1.69 8.76
C ASP A 35 4.32 -2.76 8.61
N TYR A 36 4.29 -3.67 9.59
CA TYR A 36 3.23 -4.65 9.72
C TYR A 36 1.93 -3.95 10.10
N LEU A 37 0.85 -4.23 9.36
CA LEU A 37 -0.47 -3.63 9.60
C LEU A 37 -1.39 -4.60 10.32
N ASN A 38 -1.65 -5.75 9.71
CA ASN A 38 -2.55 -6.75 10.26
C ASN A 38 -2.32 -8.15 9.63
N HIS A 39 -2.98 -9.17 10.17
CA HIS A 39 -3.10 -10.48 9.56
C HIS A 39 -4.45 -11.11 9.92
N THR A 40 -4.91 -12.03 9.07
CA THR A 40 -6.07 -12.87 9.33
C THR A 40 -5.72 -14.33 9.06
N CYS A 41 -6.09 -15.21 9.99
CA CYS A 41 -6.06 -16.65 9.78
C CYS A 41 -7.48 -17.12 9.48
N LEU A 42 -7.74 -17.59 8.25
CA LEU A 42 -9.09 -17.91 7.78
C LEU A 42 -9.52 -19.27 8.36
N VAL A 43 -10.14 -19.23 9.54
CA VAL A 43 -10.56 -20.43 10.29
C VAL A 43 -11.49 -21.32 9.49
N SER A 44 -12.38 -20.73 8.70
CA SER A 44 -13.33 -21.42 7.82
C SER A 44 -12.68 -22.32 6.77
N GLN A 45 -11.42 -22.04 6.41
CA GLN A 45 -10.65 -22.84 5.46
C GLN A 45 -9.85 -23.98 6.12
N GLY A 46 -9.91 -24.07 7.45
CA GLY A 46 -9.30 -25.15 8.23
C GLY A 46 -7.76 -25.11 8.27
N LYS A 47 -7.20 -26.16 8.87
CA LYS A 47 -5.74 -26.34 9.03
C LYS A 47 -5.24 -27.52 8.20
N TYR A 48 -4.03 -27.41 7.66
CA TYR A 48 -3.32 -28.52 7.04
C TYR A 48 -2.42 -29.25 8.03
N LYS A 49 -2.12 -30.52 7.76
CA LYS A 49 -1.20 -31.33 8.56
C LYS A 49 0.21 -31.28 7.98
N THR A 50 1.22 -31.43 8.82
CA THR A 50 2.61 -31.63 8.38
C THR A 50 2.70 -32.85 7.47
N GLY A 51 3.45 -32.75 6.37
CA GLY A 51 3.60 -33.77 5.35
C GLY A 51 2.46 -33.87 4.33
N SER A 52 1.36 -33.13 4.52
CA SER A 52 0.23 -33.17 3.59
C SER A 52 0.59 -32.60 2.21
N GLU A 53 -0.14 -33.03 1.18
CA GLU A 53 0.00 -32.50 -0.18
C GLU A 53 -0.17 -30.97 -0.22
N TYR A 54 -1.07 -30.42 0.62
CA TYR A 54 -1.22 -28.98 0.76
C TYR A 54 0.05 -28.30 1.27
N GLU A 55 0.73 -28.88 2.27
CA GLU A 55 2.02 -28.33 2.73
C GLU A 55 3.09 -28.38 1.64
N LYS A 56 3.15 -29.47 0.87
CA LYS A 56 4.09 -29.61 -0.26
C LYS A 56 3.82 -28.57 -1.34
N LEU A 57 2.54 -28.35 -1.70
CA LEU A 57 2.11 -27.31 -2.64
C LEU A 57 2.54 -25.92 -2.17
N ILE A 58 2.24 -25.57 -0.92
CA ILE A 58 2.66 -24.29 -0.33
C ILE A 58 4.18 -24.14 -0.37
N LYS A 59 4.95 -25.16 0.03
CA LYS A 59 6.42 -25.13 -0.03
C LYS A 59 6.94 -24.91 -1.45
N HIS A 60 6.31 -25.53 -2.45
CA HIS A 60 6.65 -25.33 -3.86
C HIS A 60 6.37 -23.90 -4.33
N ILE A 61 5.17 -23.38 -4.04
CA ILE A 61 4.77 -22.02 -4.41
C ILE A 61 5.65 -20.97 -3.72
N MET A 62 5.97 -21.18 -2.44
CA MET A 62 6.85 -20.30 -1.68
C MET A 62 8.24 -20.18 -2.31
N LYS A 63 8.81 -21.26 -2.85
CA LYS A 63 10.09 -21.20 -3.59
C LYS A 63 10.00 -20.29 -4.82
N ARG A 64 8.84 -20.22 -5.48
CA ARG A 64 8.63 -19.36 -6.66
C ARG A 64 8.58 -17.88 -6.30
N PHE A 65 8.08 -17.53 -5.11
CA PHE A 65 8.06 -16.13 -4.63
C PHE A 65 9.47 -15.53 -4.54
N TYR A 66 10.44 -16.33 -4.08
CA TYR A 66 11.83 -15.89 -3.96
C TYR A 66 12.53 -15.62 -5.30
N ILE A 67 12.01 -16.12 -6.42
CA ILE A 67 12.73 -16.10 -7.71
C ILE A 67 12.10 -15.11 -8.69
N ASN A 68 10.80 -14.78 -8.57
CA ASN A 68 10.07 -14.11 -9.64
C ASN A 68 9.34 -12.81 -9.26
N SER A 69 9.29 -12.44 -7.98
CA SER A 69 8.36 -11.41 -7.48
C SER A 69 8.87 -9.97 -7.54
N ILE A 70 9.41 -9.56 -8.69
CA ILE A 70 9.91 -8.19 -8.93
C ILE A 70 8.87 -7.25 -9.56
N ARG A 71 7.77 -7.80 -10.10
CA ARG A 71 6.79 -7.05 -10.91
C ARG A 71 5.75 -6.27 -10.10
N GLY A 72 5.76 -6.39 -8.78
CA GLY A 72 4.77 -5.76 -7.91
C GLY A 72 3.44 -6.53 -7.79
N TYR A 73 3.24 -7.58 -8.59
CA TYR A 73 2.08 -8.45 -8.49
C TYR A 73 2.41 -9.86 -8.98
N ASP A 74 1.99 -10.87 -8.22
CA ASP A 74 1.97 -12.27 -8.66
C ASP A 74 0.71 -12.98 -8.21
N LEU A 75 0.23 -13.86 -9.09
CA LEU A 75 -0.89 -14.77 -8.86
C LEU A 75 -0.42 -16.21 -9.07
N PHE A 76 -0.65 -17.06 -8.08
CA PHE A 76 -0.32 -18.48 -8.13
C PHE A 76 -1.53 -19.33 -7.74
N GLY A 77 -1.64 -20.51 -8.35
CA GLY A 77 -2.64 -21.50 -7.95
C GLY A 77 -3.45 -22.06 -9.11
N ASP A 78 -4.53 -22.75 -8.75
CA ASP A 78 -5.45 -23.47 -9.62
C ASP A 78 -6.86 -23.47 -9.00
N SER A 79 -7.74 -24.38 -9.41
CA SER A 79 -9.10 -24.48 -8.87
C SER A 79 -9.17 -24.79 -7.36
N THR A 80 -8.09 -25.29 -6.76
CA THR A 80 -8.02 -25.75 -5.37
C THR A 80 -7.24 -24.81 -4.46
N PHE A 81 -6.55 -23.82 -5.02
CA PHE A 81 -5.68 -22.92 -4.27
C PHE A 81 -5.50 -21.59 -4.99
N THR A 82 -5.45 -20.49 -4.25
CA THR A 82 -5.07 -19.18 -4.79
C THR A 82 -4.10 -18.50 -3.85
N ALA A 83 -3.02 -17.95 -4.37
CA ALA A 83 -2.15 -17.02 -3.66
C ALA A 83 -1.93 -15.76 -4.46
N VAL A 84 -2.08 -14.62 -3.80
CA VAL A 84 -1.86 -13.30 -4.38
C VAL A 84 -0.85 -12.54 -3.55
N LEU A 85 0.11 -11.96 -4.26
CA LEU A 85 1.15 -11.11 -3.73
C LEU A 85 1.06 -9.79 -4.47
N GLN A 86 0.93 -8.69 -3.76
CA GLN A 86 0.79 -7.39 -4.38
C GLN A 86 1.46 -6.29 -3.57
N CYS A 87 2.30 -5.51 -4.22
CA CYS A 87 2.84 -4.26 -3.70
C CYS A 87 1.99 -3.07 -4.18
N PRO A 88 2.13 -1.88 -3.57
CA PRO A 88 1.62 -0.64 -4.15
C PRO A 88 2.05 -0.46 -5.61
N GLY A 89 1.22 0.17 -6.45
CA GLY A 89 1.49 0.32 -7.88
C GLY A 89 2.74 1.15 -8.20
N ASP A 90 3.25 1.94 -7.25
CA ASP A 90 4.52 2.67 -7.33
C ASP A 90 5.70 1.93 -6.66
N PHE A 91 5.51 0.70 -6.18
CA PHE A 91 6.51 -0.10 -5.48
C PHE A 91 6.79 -1.44 -6.17
N TYR A 92 8.02 -1.62 -6.67
CA TYR A 92 8.43 -2.79 -7.46
C TYR A 92 9.91 -3.10 -7.28
N GLY A 93 10.40 -4.14 -7.96
CA GLY A 93 11.80 -4.58 -7.89
C GLY A 93 12.12 -5.28 -6.57
N THR A 94 13.38 -5.18 -6.15
CA THR A 94 13.91 -5.87 -4.97
C THR A 94 13.22 -5.46 -3.68
N LYS A 95 12.85 -4.18 -3.53
CA LYS A 95 12.13 -3.72 -2.33
C LYS A 95 10.77 -4.40 -2.15
N CYS A 96 10.05 -4.61 -3.25
CA CYS A 96 8.78 -5.34 -3.23
C CYS A 96 9.00 -6.83 -2.86
N GLN A 97 10.04 -7.44 -3.44
CA GLN A 97 10.44 -8.80 -3.10
C GLN A 97 10.78 -8.95 -1.60
N ASP A 98 11.55 -8.01 -1.03
CA ASP A 98 11.91 -8.00 0.39
C ASP A 98 10.67 -7.92 1.29
N CYS A 99 9.66 -7.13 0.89
CA CYS A 99 8.39 -7.09 1.58
C CYS A 99 7.71 -8.45 1.57
N PHE A 100 7.62 -9.11 0.41
CA PHE A 100 7.02 -10.44 0.30
C PHE A 100 7.75 -11.49 1.15
N VAL A 101 9.09 -11.48 1.18
CA VAL A 101 9.88 -12.38 2.02
C VAL A 101 9.56 -12.16 3.50
N THR A 102 9.50 -10.90 3.93
CA THR A 102 9.17 -10.51 5.30
C THR A 102 7.75 -10.95 5.67
N ALA A 103 6.78 -10.62 4.82
CA ALA A 103 5.37 -10.97 5.00
C ALA A 103 5.18 -12.50 5.07
N LEU A 104 5.85 -13.24 4.20
CA LEU A 104 5.79 -14.70 4.18
C LEU A 104 6.33 -15.34 5.47
N ALA A 105 7.47 -14.84 5.97
CA ALA A 105 8.07 -15.30 7.21
C ALA A 105 7.16 -15.00 8.41
N ALA A 106 6.58 -13.80 8.47
CA ALA A 106 5.64 -13.40 9.52
C ALA A 106 4.36 -14.23 9.46
N LEU A 107 3.79 -14.43 8.28
CA LEU A 107 2.54 -15.15 8.10
C LEU A 107 2.64 -16.62 8.53
N ARG A 108 3.79 -17.28 8.29
CA ARG A 108 4.07 -18.64 8.81
C ARG A 108 4.02 -18.70 10.34
N ARG A 109 4.50 -17.65 11.02
CA ARG A 109 4.54 -17.58 12.50
C ARG A 109 3.18 -17.22 13.07
N ARG A 110 2.46 -16.28 12.43
CA ARG A 110 1.19 -15.73 12.92
C ARG A 110 -0.01 -16.63 12.61
N CYS A 111 -0.03 -17.28 11.46
CA CYS A 111 -1.06 -18.24 11.07
C CYS A 111 -0.47 -19.64 10.86
N PRO A 112 -0.01 -20.30 11.94
CA PRO A 112 0.57 -21.63 11.84
C PRO A 112 -0.50 -22.63 11.38
N TRP A 113 -0.17 -23.40 10.34
CA TRP A 113 -0.99 -24.49 9.79
C TRP A 113 -2.34 -24.10 9.16
N TYR A 114 -2.79 -22.85 9.25
CA TYR A 114 -4.00 -22.42 8.56
C TYR A 114 -3.80 -22.48 7.05
N LYS A 115 -4.79 -23.05 6.35
CA LYS A 115 -4.76 -23.11 4.88
C LYS A 115 -5.00 -21.72 4.30
N GLY A 116 -6.09 -21.08 4.72
CA GLY A 116 -6.39 -19.70 4.35
C GLY A 116 -5.76 -18.70 5.30
N ARG A 117 -5.09 -17.67 4.76
CA ARG A 117 -4.33 -16.70 5.55
C ARG A 117 -3.98 -15.45 4.73
N ILE A 118 -4.07 -14.30 5.37
CA ILE A 118 -3.81 -13.00 4.75
C ILE A 118 -2.93 -12.18 5.69
N ILE A 119 -1.99 -11.42 5.14
CA ILE A 119 -1.15 -10.47 5.89
C ILE A 119 -0.97 -9.20 5.07
N TRP A 120 -1.01 -8.07 5.78
CA TRP A 120 -0.86 -6.74 5.20
C TRP A 120 0.31 -6.03 5.87
N TYR A 121 1.15 -5.46 5.01
CA TYR A 121 2.21 -4.52 5.34
C TYR A 121 1.96 -3.22 4.56
N ASP A 122 2.61 -2.14 4.97
CA ASP A 122 2.61 -0.87 4.21
C ASP A 122 2.93 -1.07 2.72
N GLN A 123 3.92 -1.93 2.43
CA GLN A 123 4.48 -2.07 1.10
C GLN A 123 4.07 -3.37 0.39
N CYS A 124 3.28 -4.23 1.02
CA CYS A 124 2.75 -5.41 0.36
C CYS A 124 1.59 -6.09 1.09
N LEU A 125 0.80 -6.81 0.29
CA LEU A 125 -0.21 -7.76 0.70
C LEU A 125 0.23 -9.16 0.25
N LEU A 126 0.03 -10.14 1.14
CA LEU A 126 0.14 -11.55 0.79
C LEU A 126 -1.10 -12.30 1.28
N SER A 127 -1.79 -12.97 0.36
CA SER A 127 -2.98 -13.76 0.61
C SER A 127 -2.81 -15.17 0.11
N MET A 128 -3.33 -16.14 0.85
CA MET A 128 -3.44 -17.53 0.46
C MET A 128 -4.83 -18.04 0.81
N ASP A 129 -5.48 -18.69 -0.15
CA ASP A 129 -6.78 -19.31 -0.04
C ASP A 129 -6.67 -20.79 -0.42
N SER A 130 -7.36 -21.65 0.31
CA SER A 130 -7.49 -23.08 0.04
C SER A 130 -8.59 -23.40 -0.97
N LYS A 131 -8.95 -22.42 -1.78
CA LYS A 131 -10.00 -22.45 -2.80
C LYS A 131 -9.65 -21.41 -3.87
N TYR A 132 -10.31 -21.51 -5.01
CA TYR A 132 -10.24 -20.49 -6.04
C TYR A 132 -10.92 -19.19 -5.58
N SER A 133 -10.17 -18.07 -5.54
CA SER A 133 -10.67 -16.75 -5.11
C SER A 133 -10.40 -15.62 -6.12
N VAL A 134 -9.84 -15.93 -7.29
CA VAL A 134 -9.52 -14.94 -8.33
C VAL A 134 -10.77 -14.22 -8.82
N GLY A 135 -10.71 -12.89 -8.88
CA GLY A 135 -11.80 -12.04 -9.37
C GLY A 135 -12.96 -11.84 -8.39
N GLN A 136 -12.89 -12.43 -7.19
CA GLN A 136 -13.92 -12.29 -6.15
C GLN A 136 -13.56 -11.13 -5.21
N ILE A 137 -14.58 -10.38 -4.79
CA ILE A 137 -14.43 -9.34 -3.77
C ILE A 137 -14.47 -10.00 -2.39
N ASP A 138 -13.44 -9.74 -1.60
CA ASP A 138 -13.35 -10.15 -0.20
C ASP A 138 -13.91 -9.02 0.68
N TYR A 139 -15.16 -9.21 1.11
CA TYR A 139 -15.87 -8.26 1.98
C TYR A 139 -15.52 -8.44 3.46
N ASP A 140 -15.08 -9.62 3.86
CA ASP A 140 -14.91 -10.00 5.27
C ASP A 140 -13.55 -9.56 5.83
N ASN A 141 -12.53 -9.43 4.97
CA ASN A 141 -11.16 -9.14 5.38
C ASN A 141 -10.75 -7.70 5.07
N ASN A 142 -11.58 -6.74 5.48
CA ASN A 142 -11.30 -5.31 5.40
C ASN A 142 -11.17 -4.70 6.80
N PHE A 143 -10.29 -3.73 6.96
CA PHE A 143 -10.15 -2.96 8.20
C PHE A 143 -9.73 -1.52 7.90
N CYS A 144 -9.94 -0.64 8.87
CA CYS A 144 -9.56 0.76 8.75
C CYS A 144 -8.64 1.20 9.89
N MET A 145 -7.69 2.06 9.54
CA MET A 145 -6.76 2.73 10.44
C MET A 145 -6.89 4.23 10.22
N SER A 146 -7.43 4.95 11.20
CA SER A 146 -7.56 6.41 11.13
C SER A 146 -6.31 7.12 11.64
N ASN A 147 -6.09 8.34 11.13
CA ASN A 147 -5.09 9.23 11.66
C ASN A 147 -5.45 9.64 13.10
N ALA A 148 -4.46 9.80 13.99
CA ALA A 148 -4.72 10.22 15.37
C ALA A 148 -5.32 11.63 15.48
N LYS A 149 -5.07 12.50 14.49
CA LYS A 149 -5.59 13.87 14.45
C LYS A 149 -6.99 13.89 13.87
N LYS A 150 -7.93 14.52 14.57
CA LYS A 150 -9.28 14.78 14.08
C LYS A 150 -9.33 16.00 13.16
N VAL A 151 -10.33 16.06 12.29
CA VAL A 151 -10.67 17.28 11.55
C VAL A 151 -11.35 18.24 12.52
N VAL A 152 -10.81 19.46 12.67
CA VAL A 152 -11.18 20.38 13.76
C VAL A 152 -12.49 21.13 13.46
N GLU A 153 -12.86 21.39 12.20
CA GLU A 153 -14.06 22.16 11.82
C GLU A 153 -14.63 21.77 10.43
N ASP A 154 -15.92 22.08 10.18
CA ASP A 154 -16.75 21.73 9.00
C ASP A 154 -16.49 20.36 8.37
N ARG A 155 -17.13 19.35 8.98
CA ARG A 155 -17.10 17.96 8.52
C ARG A 155 -17.73 17.79 7.14
N SER A 156 -18.73 18.61 6.79
CA SER A 156 -19.49 18.41 5.56
C SER A 156 -18.67 18.73 4.31
N GLU A 157 -17.89 19.81 4.36
CA GLU A 157 -16.96 20.18 3.30
C GLU A 157 -15.82 19.17 3.18
N TYR A 158 -15.26 18.73 4.32
CA TYR A 158 -14.21 17.72 4.34
C TYR A 158 -14.68 16.40 3.71
N ILE A 159 -15.84 15.89 4.11
CA ILE A 159 -16.42 14.65 3.55
C ILE A 159 -16.59 14.79 2.03
N LYS A 160 -17.07 15.94 1.55
CA LYS A 160 -17.19 16.20 0.11
C LYS A 160 -15.84 16.13 -0.59
N VAL A 161 -14.82 16.83 -0.07
CA VAL A 161 -13.49 16.84 -0.70
C VAL A 161 -12.88 15.44 -0.77
N TRP A 162 -12.96 14.68 0.32
CA TRP A 162 -12.45 13.30 0.35
C TRP A 162 -13.23 12.37 -0.59
N ASN A 163 -14.58 12.43 -0.58
CA ASN A 163 -15.40 11.59 -1.46
C ASN A 163 -15.07 11.86 -2.94
N ILE A 164 -15.00 13.14 -3.33
CA ILE A 164 -14.65 13.49 -4.71
C ILE A 164 -13.22 13.01 -5.02
N LEU A 165 -12.25 13.18 -4.11
CA LEU A 165 -10.89 12.68 -4.33
C LEU A 165 -10.87 11.16 -4.57
N VAL A 166 -11.60 10.35 -3.80
CA VAL A 166 -11.62 8.90 -4.04
C VAL A 166 -12.43 8.49 -5.26
N ASP A 167 -13.49 9.22 -5.61
CA ASP A 167 -14.21 8.98 -6.87
C ASP A 167 -13.33 9.28 -8.08
N ASP A 168 -12.67 10.45 -8.11
CA ASP A 168 -11.71 10.85 -9.16
C ASP A 168 -10.60 9.79 -9.31
N LEU A 169 -10.04 9.33 -8.18
CA LEU A 169 -9.01 8.31 -8.16
C LEU A 169 -9.53 6.94 -8.62
N THR A 170 -10.72 6.55 -8.18
CA THR A 170 -11.35 5.30 -8.60
C THR A 170 -11.53 5.29 -10.11
N GLU A 171 -12.04 6.39 -10.69
CA GLU A 171 -12.17 6.53 -12.14
C GLU A 171 -10.82 6.38 -12.86
N LEU A 172 -9.78 7.06 -12.39
CA LEU A 172 -8.43 6.94 -12.98
C LEU A 172 -7.80 5.55 -12.83
N ALA A 173 -8.12 4.83 -11.75
CA ALA A 173 -7.64 3.47 -11.54
C ALA A 173 -8.33 2.48 -12.50
N ILE A 174 -9.59 2.71 -12.86
CA ILE A 174 -10.41 1.78 -13.65
C ILE A 174 -10.60 2.19 -15.10
N THR A 175 -10.11 3.33 -15.56
CA THR A 175 -10.24 3.81 -16.95
C THR A 175 -8.90 3.76 -17.70
N GLY A 176 -8.94 3.99 -19.02
CA GLY A 176 -7.75 4.01 -19.90
C GLY A 176 -6.93 2.72 -19.92
N ASP A 177 -5.66 2.82 -20.31
CA ASP A 177 -4.72 1.70 -20.38
C ASP A 177 -4.08 1.34 -19.03
N ASN A 178 -4.69 1.77 -17.92
CA ASN A 178 -4.20 1.51 -16.57
C ASN A 178 -4.38 0.03 -16.17
N SER A 179 -3.41 -0.79 -16.52
CA SER A 179 -3.35 -2.20 -16.14
C SER A 179 -2.98 -2.43 -14.67
N THR A 180 -2.64 -1.38 -13.93
CA THR A 180 -2.21 -1.52 -12.53
C THR A 180 -3.37 -1.46 -11.53
N LEU A 181 -4.54 -0.96 -11.95
CA LEU A 181 -5.69 -0.67 -11.07
C LEU A 181 -5.28 0.15 -9.84
N TYR A 182 -4.35 1.09 -10.06
CA TYR A 182 -3.76 1.96 -9.06
C TYR A 182 -3.78 3.39 -9.56
N SER A 183 -4.10 4.33 -8.69
CA SER A 183 -4.02 5.76 -9.00
C SER A 183 -3.72 6.55 -7.74
N VAL A 184 -3.20 7.76 -7.96
CA VAL A 184 -2.75 8.67 -6.92
C VAL A 184 -3.13 10.09 -7.30
N GLY A 185 -3.40 10.93 -6.31
CA GLY A 185 -4.00 12.25 -6.53
C GLY A 185 -3.84 13.13 -5.31
N GLU A 186 -4.13 14.41 -5.50
CA GLU A 186 -4.19 15.37 -4.41
C GLU A 186 -5.31 16.37 -4.63
N LYS A 187 -5.83 16.94 -3.54
CA LYS A 187 -6.89 17.94 -3.59
C LYS A 187 -6.72 18.96 -2.48
N ARG A 188 -7.06 20.23 -2.75
CA ARG A 188 -7.02 21.29 -1.72
C ARG A 188 -8.23 21.20 -0.80
N TYR A 189 -7.99 21.42 0.49
CA TYR A 189 -9.02 21.61 1.51
C TYR A 189 -8.58 22.74 2.46
N LYS A 190 -9.30 23.88 2.42
CA LYS A 190 -9.05 25.04 3.31
C LYS A 190 -7.57 25.47 3.41
N GLY A 191 -6.84 25.47 2.29
CA GLY A 191 -5.42 25.83 2.23
C GLY A 191 -4.45 24.68 2.49
N ASP A 192 -4.91 23.57 3.06
CA ASP A 192 -4.15 22.33 3.17
C ASP A 192 -4.25 21.49 1.88
N MET A 193 -3.28 20.61 1.67
CA MET A 193 -3.33 19.56 0.66
C MET A 193 -3.73 18.22 1.28
N VAL A 194 -4.63 17.51 0.61
CA VAL A 194 -5.02 16.13 0.92
C VAL A 194 -4.49 15.23 -0.19
N TYR A 195 -3.61 14.31 0.16
CA TYR A 195 -3.02 13.33 -0.76
C TYR A 195 -3.83 12.03 -0.67
N GLY A 196 -4.06 11.37 -1.80
CA GLY A 196 -4.85 10.15 -1.89
C GLY A 196 -4.22 9.10 -2.80
N MET A 197 -4.48 7.83 -2.48
CA MET A 197 -4.26 6.69 -3.35
C MET A 197 -5.46 5.75 -3.31
N VAL A 198 -5.69 5.05 -4.42
CA VAL A 198 -6.54 3.86 -4.44
C VAL A 198 -5.81 2.74 -5.16
N GLN A 199 -6.07 1.51 -4.75
CA GLN A 199 -5.53 0.32 -5.38
C GLN A 199 -6.52 -0.81 -5.31
N CYS A 200 -6.70 -1.52 -6.42
CA CYS A 200 -7.39 -2.80 -6.45
C CYS A 200 -6.42 -3.94 -6.70
N ALA A 201 -6.79 -5.12 -6.25
CA ALA A 201 -6.06 -6.33 -6.55
C ALA A 201 -6.14 -6.63 -8.05
N LYS A 202 -5.02 -6.97 -8.69
CA LYS A 202 -4.99 -7.12 -10.16
C LYS A 202 -5.76 -8.34 -10.68
N ASP A 203 -6.21 -9.23 -9.79
CA ASP A 203 -7.14 -10.30 -10.11
C ASP A 203 -8.59 -9.83 -10.29
N LEU A 204 -8.92 -8.59 -9.96
CA LEU A 204 -10.27 -8.04 -10.13
C LEU A 204 -10.52 -7.46 -11.53
N SER A 205 -11.79 -7.52 -11.95
CA SER A 205 -12.26 -6.70 -13.07
C SER A 205 -12.35 -5.22 -12.67
N ARG A 206 -12.33 -4.32 -13.66
CA ARG A 206 -12.54 -2.87 -13.44
C ARG A 206 -13.83 -2.57 -12.67
N LYS A 207 -14.92 -3.29 -12.99
CA LYS A 207 -16.20 -3.15 -12.29
C LYS A 207 -16.12 -3.61 -10.83
N ALA A 208 -15.51 -4.77 -10.58
CA ALA A 208 -15.32 -5.28 -9.22
C ALA A 208 -14.39 -4.39 -8.39
N CYS A 209 -13.40 -3.76 -9.03
CA CYS A 209 -12.53 -2.77 -8.40
C CYS A 209 -13.34 -1.56 -7.91
N GLN A 210 -14.18 -0.97 -8.77
CA GLN A 210 -15.05 0.14 -8.41
C GLN A 210 -16.01 -0.23 -7.26
N GLU A 211 -16.66 -1.39 -7.36
CA GLU A 211 -17.57 -1.91 -6.34
C GLU A 211 -16.87 -2.06 -4.97
N CYS A 212 -15.66 -2.63 -4.95
CA CYS A 212 -14.88 -2.78 -3.73
C CYS A 212 -14.53 -1.43 -3.09
N LEU A 213 -14.04 -0.47 -3.88
CA LEU A 213 -13.63 0.85 -3.38
C LEU A 213 -14.83 1.61 -2.80
N TRP A 214 -15.97 1.60 -3.50
CA TRP A 214 -17.20 2.22 -3.02
C TRP A 214 -17.74 1.54 -1.78
N TYR A 215 -17.84 0.21 -1.77
CA TYR A 215 -18.26 -0.55 -0.60
C TYR A 215 -17.46 -0.16 0.64
N ASN A 216 -16.13 -0.15 0.52
CA ASN A 216 -15.24 0.18 1.63
C ASN A 216 -15.37 1.65 2.07
N SER A 217 -15.57 2.58 1.14
CA SER A 217 -15.83 4.00 1.47
C SER A 217 -17.13 4.19 2.27
N PHE A 218 -18.18 3.43 1.95
CA PHE A 218 -19.44 3.45 2.70
C PHE A 218 -19.36 2.68 4.02
N HIS A 219 -18.71 1.52 4.03
CA HIS A 219 -18.63 0.65 5.21
C HIS A 219 -17.79 1.26 6.33
N PHE A 220 -16.72 1.99 5.99
CA PHE A 220 -15.80 2.59 6.96
C PHE A 220 -16.01 4.09 7.19
N GLN A 221 -17.22 4.62 6.97
CA GLN A 221 -17.55 6.04 7.13
C GLN A 221 -17.08 6.64 8.45
N ASP A 222 -17.26 5.94 9.57
CA ASP A 222 -16.84 6.43 10.89
C ASP A 222 -15.33 6.54 11.06
N CYS A 223 -14.57 5.77 10.29
CA CYS A 223 -13.10 5.83 10.28
C CYS A 223 -12.58 6.93 9.35
N VAL A 224 -13.25 7.18 8.22
CA VAL A 224 -12.77 8.14 7.21
C VAL A 224 -13.25 9.58 7.46
N ASN A 225 -14.49 9.75 7.97
CA ASN A 225 -15.16 11.05 7.99
C ASN A 225 -14.75 11.97 9.16
N TYR A 226 -13.96 11.47 10.11
CA TYR A 226 -13.66 12.19 11.37
C TYR A 226 -12.20 12.58 11.54
N PHE A 227 -11.29 12.03 10.74
CA PHE A 227 -9.85 12.08 10.98
C PHE A 227 -9.10 12.68 9.80
N ARG A 228 -7.96 13.33 10.07
CA ARG A 228 -7.09 13.97 9.07
C ARG A 228 -6.23 12.94 8.34
N GLY A 229 -6.89 11.95 7.78
CA GLY A 229 -6.27 10.81 7.13
C GLY A 229 -6.90 9.52 7.61
N ALA A 230 -6.98 8.56 6.70
CA ALA A 230 -7.35 7.20 7.02
C ALA A 230 -6.77 6.27 5.95
N ARG A 231 -6.59 5.02 6.35
CA ARG A 231 -6.27 3.92 5.46
C ARG A 231 -7.31 2.83 5.64
N VAL A 232 -8.02 2.51 4.55
CA VAL A 232 -8.85 1.31 4.49
C VAL A 232 -8.09 0.26 3.70
N VAL A 233 -7.88 -0.89 4.33
CA VAL A 233 -7.04 -1.97 3.83
C VAL A 233 -7.88 -3.23 3.71
N GLY A 234 -7.84 -3.82 2.53
CA GLY A 234 -8.52 -5.07 2.21
C GLY A 234 -7.64 -6.02 1.44
N ARG A 235 -8.13 -7.24 1.20
CA ARG A 235 -7.54 -8.17 0.23
C ARG A 235 -7.82 -7.73 -1.21
N SER A 236 -9.01 -7.18 -1.46
CA SER A 236 -9.49 -6.87 -2.82
C SER A 236 -9.20 -5.44 -3.24
N CYS A 237 -9.27 -4.47 -2.33
CA CYS A 237 -8.92 -3.09 -2.62
C CYS A 237 -8.45 -2.37 -1.34
N THR A 238 -7.79 -1.25 -1.54
CA THR A 238 -7.34 -0.36 -0.47
C THR A 238 -7.38 1.08 -0.96
N PHE A 239 -7.65 2.00 -0.05
CA PHE A 239 -7.42 3.41 -0.28
C PHE A 239 -6.79 4.03 0.96
N ARG A 240 -6.01 5.07 0.72
CA ARG A 240 -5.37 5.86 1.78
C ARG A 240 -5.45 7.32 1.39
N PHE A 241 -5.74 8.16 2.37
CA PHE A 241 -5.53 9.58 2.22
C PHE A 241 -4.91 10.16 3.49
N GLU A 242 -4.13 11.22 3.33
CA GLU A 242 -3.42 11.89 4.42
C GLU A 242 -3.25 13.38 4.09
N PHE A 243 -3.00 14.19 5.10
CA PHE A 243 -2.65 15.62 4.95
C PHE A 243 -1.13 15.84 4.83
N TYR A 244 -0.38 14.80 4.48
CA TYR A 244 1.05 14.85 4.20
C TYR A 244 1.38 13.91 3.03
N PRO A 245 2.44 14.19 2.26
CA PRO A 245 2.86 13.32 1.16
C PRO A 245 3.28 11.93 1.67
N PHE A 246 2.79 10.87 1.03
CA PHE A 246 3.17 9.48 1.35
C PHE A 246 3.41 8.61 0.11
N ILE A 247 3.41 9.20 -1.10
CA ILE A 247 3.52 8.52 -2.39
C ILE A 247 4.82 8.94 -3.07
N ALA A 248 5.56 7.98 -3.67
CA ALA A 248 6.92 8.23 -4.14
C ALA A 248 7.03 8.95 -5.48
N LYS A 249 5.94 9.05 -6.25
CA LYS A 249 5.89 9.79 -7.51
C LYS A 249 5.20 11.13 -7.36
N GLN A 250 5.74 12.16 -8.03
CA GLN A 250 5.04 13.43 -8.24
C GLN A 250 3.71 13.14 -8.94
N VAL A 251 2.63 13.48 -8.25
CA VAL A 251 1.25 13.30 -8.66
C VAL A 251 0.93 14.34 -9.75
N HIS A 252 0.34 13.93 -10.87
CA HIS A 252 -0.24 14.88 -11.82
C HIS A 252 -1.45 15.53 -11.15
N ASN A 253 -1.42 16.85 -11.00
CA ASN A 253 -2.57 17.62 -10.50
C ASN A 253 -3.83 17.26 -11.30
N ILE A 254 -4.85 16.80 -10.60
CA ILE A 254 -6.24 16.74 -11.08
C ILE A 254 -6.92 18.02 -10.60
#